data_AF-A0A7W3TKR7-F1
#
_entry.id   AF-A0A7W3TKR7-F1
#
_cell.length_a   1.000
_cell.length_b   1.000
_cell.length_c   1.000
_cell.angle_alpha   90.00
_cell.angle_beta   90.00
_cell.angle_gamma   90.00
#
_symmetry.space_group_name_H-M   'P 1'
#
loop_
_entity.id
_entity.type
_entity.pdbx_description
1 polymer ?
#
loop_
_entity_poly.entity_id
_entity_poly.type
_entity_poly.pdbx_seq_one_letter_code
_entity_poly.pdbx_strand_id
1 'polypeptide(L)'
;MNGKITLFVLASFAAMPAIAGNDPVGDLSGITGLSERKVQMVLGNRTAFAEYRYTYDRALARFTRAVGKDAHERLIRGESVALRDSEGREVVVQLPGELRSDRTL
;
A
#
# COMPACT_ATOMS: atom_id res chain seq x y z
N MET A 1 18.22 4.01 -25.79
CA MET A 1 18.64 4.00 -24.37
C MET A 1 17.44 4.45 -23.55
N ASN A 2 16.77 3.52 -22.87
CA ASN A 2 15.44 3.75 -22.31
C ASN A 2 15.60 4.36 -20.91
N GLY A 3 15.28 5.66 -20.81
CA GLY A 3 15.45 6.46 -19.60
C GLY A 3 14.62 5.92 -18.44
N LYS A 4 15.31 5.56 -17.35
CA LYS A 4 14.69 5.21 -16.08
C LYS A 4 14.39 6.53 -15.35
N ILE A 5 13.15 6.97 -15.38
CA ILE A 5 12.69 8.10 -14.57
C ILE A 5 12.57 7.61 -13.13
N THR A 6 13.56 7.93 -12.31
CA THR A 6 13.50 7.80 -10.85
C THR A 6 13.06 9.14 -10.30
N LEU A 7 11.81 9.25 -9.86
CA LEU A 7 11.27 10.46 -9.24
C LEU A 7 11.11 10.20 -7.73
N PHE A 8 12.04 10.70 -6.92
CA PHE A 8 11.85 10.92 -5.50
C PHE A 8 11.29 12.34 -5.33
N VAL A 9 10.11 12.50 -4.73
CA VAL A 9 9.61 13.81 -4.32
C VAL A 9 9.33 13.81 -2.83
N LEU A 10 10.05 14.72 -2.17
CA LEU A 10 10.01 15.07 -0.76
C LEU A 10 9.02 16.24 -0.57
N ALA A 11 8.15 16.11 0.43
CA ALA A 11 7.41 17.11 1.21
C ALA A 11 6.70 18.31 0.52
N SER A 12 5.38 18.40 0.72
CA SER A 12 4.65 19.68 0.80
C SER A 12 3.39 19.51 1.68
N PHE A 13 3.47 19.97 2.94
CA PHE A 13 2.32 20.19 3.82
C PHE A 13 1.53 21.41 3.32
N ALA A 14 0.51 21.21 2.48
CA ALA A 14 -0.60 22.17 2.27
C ALA A 14 -1.67 21.60 1.30
N ALA A 15 -2.05 20.34 1.48
CA ALA A 15 -3.30 19.81 0.97
C ALA A 15 -3.93 19.08 2.15
N MET A 16 -5.13 19.47 2.57
CA MET A 16 -5.89 18.62 3.49
C MET A 16 -5.98 17.25 2.83
N PRO A 17 -5.37 16.21 3.39
CA PRO A 17 -5.43 14.90 2.78
C PRO A 17 -6.89 14.48 2.81
N ALA A 18 -7.41 14.02 1.68
CA ALA A 18 -8.60 13.20 1.71
C ALA A 18 -8.23 11.99 2.58
N ILE A 19 -8.70 12.00 3.82
CA ILE A 19 -8.60 10.86 4.70
C ILE A 19 -9.44 9.79 4.00
N ALA A 20 -8.77 8.78 3.46
CA ALA A 20 -9.38 7.59 2.89
C ALA A 20 -10.02 6.78 4.03
N GLY A 21 -11.12 7.32 4.56
CA GLY A 21 -11.72 6.85 5.81
C GLY A 21 -12.64 5.64 5.66
N ASN A 22 -12.96 5.21 4.43
CA ASN A 22 -14.00 4.20 4.22
C ASN A 22 -13.53 2.93 3.50
N ASP A 23 -12.50 2.98 2.65
CA ASP A 23 -11.98 1.80 1.94
C ASP A 23 -10.46 1.86 1.64
N PRO A 24 -9.60 1.65 2.65
CA PRO A 24 -8.15 1.69 2.45
C PRO A 24 -7.63 0.59 1.52
N VAL A 25 -8.38 -0.50 1.33
CA VAL A 25 -7.99 -1.58 0.40
C VAL A 25 -8.25 -1.15 -1.04
N GLY A 26 -9.41 -0.55 -1.32
CA GLY A 26 -9.75 0.03 -2.62
C GLY A 26 -8.76 1.13 -3.03
N ASP A 27 -8.39 2.02 -2.11
CA ASP A 27 -7.44 3.09 -2.39
C ASP A 27 -6.04 2.56 -2.74
N LEU A 28 -5.55 1.58 -1.96
CA LEU A 28 -4.28 0.92 -2.25
C LEU A 28 -4.33 0.09 -3.53
N SER A 29 -5.48 -0.50 -3.86
CA SER A 29 -5.71 -1.19 -5.13
C SER A 29 -5.53 -0.23 -6.30
N GLY A 30 -6.15 0.96 -6.22
CA GLY A 30 -5.98 2.05 -7.21
C GLY A 30 -4.53 2.53 -7.33
N ILE A 31 -3.85 2.76 -6.20
CA ILE A 31 -2.46 3.26 -6.17
C ILE A 31 -1.47 2.23 -6.74
N THR A 32 -1.63 0.96 -6.38
CA THR A 32 -0.67 -0.10 -6.75
C THR A 32 -1.00 -0.80 -8.07
N GLY A 33 -2.23 -0.63 -8.56
CA GLY A 33 -2.80 -1.38 -9.67
C GLY A 33 -2.88 -2.88 -9.41
N LEU A 34 -2.88 -3.30 -8.14
CA LEU A 34 -3.16 -4.65 -7.70
C LEU A 34 -4.66 -4.79 -7.44
N SER A 35 -5.22 -5.99 -7.56
CA SER A 35 -6.58 -6.22 -7.07
C SER A 35 -6.64 -6.11 -5.55
N GLU A 36 -7.79 -5.74 -5.01
CA GLU A 36 -8.05 -5.69 -3.56
C GLU A 36 -7.65 -6.98 -2.84
N ARG A 37 -7.96 -8.14 -3.42
CA ARG A 37 -7.51 -9.46 -2.91
C ARG A 37 -5.99 -9.55 -2.77
N LYS A 38 -5.22 -9.02 -3.72
CA LYS A 38 -3.75 -9.01 -3.66
C LYS A 38 -3.23 -8.00 -2.65
N VAL A 39 -3.91 -6.86 -2.50
CA VAL A 39 -3.60 -5.89 -1.44
C VAL A 39 -3.81 -6.52 -0.06
N GLN A 40 -4.96 -7.16 0.18
CA GLN A 40 -5.25 -7.90 1.40
C GLN A 40 -4.27 -9.05 1.63
N MET A 41 -3.83 -9.74 0.58
CA MET A 41 -2.80 -10.78 0.70
C MET A 41 -1.44 -10.22 1.12
N VAL A 42 -1.08 -9.01 0.65
CA VAL A 42 0.20 -8.36 0.99
C VAL A 42 0.18 -7.82 2.43
N LEU A 43 -0.94 -7.25 2.87
CA LEU A 43 -1.05 -6.52 4.13
C LEU A 43 -1.67 -7.33 5.27
N GLY A 44 -2.54 -8.28 4.94
CA GLY A 44 -3.28 -9.13 5.88
C GLY A 44 -2.55 -10.42 6.27
N ASN A 45 -3.26 -11.30 6.96
CA ASN A 45 -2.69 -12.55 7.47
C ASN A 45 -2.29 -13.50 6.32
N ARG A 46 -1.00 -13.84 6.30
CA ARG A 46 -0.36 -14.68 5.27
C ARG A 46 -1.00 -16.07 5.17
N THR A 47 -1.57 -16.60 6.25
CA THR A 47 -2.15 -17.95 6.28
C THR A 47 -3.56 -18.04 5.68
N ALA A 48 -4.25 -16.92 5.47
CA ALA A 48 -5.63 -16.90 4.99
C ALA A 48 -5.75 -17.13 3.46
N PHE A 49 -4.64 -17.16 2.72
CA PHE A 49 -4.66 -17.24 1.25
C PHE A 49 -3.94 -18.50 0.76
N ALA A 50 -4.64 -19.44 0.14
CA ALA A 50 -4.03 -20.65 -0.43
C ALA A 50 -3.10 -20.36 -1.64
N GLU A 51 -3.27 -19.22 -2.31
CA GLU A 51 -2.50 -18.78 -3.48
C GLU A 51 -1.08 -18.29 -3.13
N TYR A 52 -0.75 -18.24 -1.83
CA TYR A 52 0.39 -17.54 -1.26
C TYR A 52 1.74 -17.92 -1.87
N ARG A 53 1.93 -19.17 -2.30
CA ARG A 53 3.27 -19.65 -2.69
C ARG A 53 3.77 -19.17 -4.05
N TYR A 54 2.89 -18.75 -4.95
CA TYR A 54 3.27 -18.48 -6.35
C TYR A 54 3.11 -17.01 -6.77
N THR A 55 2.23 -16.26 -6.12
CA THR A 55 1.88 -14.89 -6.54
C THR A 55 2.26 -13.83 -5.51
N TYR A 56 2.55 -14.22 -4.27
CA TYR A 56 2.87 -13.29 -3.18
C TYR A 56 4.10 -12.44 -3.48
N ASP A 57 5.23 -13.04 -3.82
CA ASP A 57 6.48 -12.28 -4.04
C ASP A 57 6.33 -11.24 -5.16
N ARG A 58 5.59 -11.58 -6.21
CA ARG A 58 5.27 -10.66 -7.30
C ARG A 58 4.34 -9.53 -6.86
N ALA A 59 3.32 -9.84 -6.06
CA ALA A 59 2.41 -8.85 -5.50
C ALA A 59 3.13 -7.92 -4.51
N LEU A 60 3.93 -8.47 -3.60
CA LEU A 60 4.73 -7.73 -2.63
C LEU A 60 5.76 -6.82 -3.31
N ALA A 61 6.48 -7.32 -4.32
CA ALA A 61 7.43 -6.52 -5.08
C ALA A 61 6.74 -5.35 -5.79
N ARG A 62 5.58 -5.60 -6.41
CA ARG A 62 4.80 -4.55 -7.09
C ARG A 62 4.25 -3.52 -6.08
N PHE A 63 3.69 -4.00 -4.97
CA PHE A 63 3.18 -3.15 -3.90
C PHE A 63 4.30 -2.24 -3.36
N THR A 64 5.41 -2.83 -2.96
CA THR A 64 6.58 -2.12 -2.40
C THR A 64 7.16 -1.12 -3.40
N ARG A 65 7.18 -1.45 -4.69
CA ARG A 65 7.63 -0.53 -5.75
C ARG A 65 6.69 0.65 -5.94
N ALA A 66 5.38 0.44 -5.78
CA ALA A 66 4.37 1.49 -5.96
C ALA A 66 4.30 2.44 -4.76
N VAL A 67 4.28 1.91 -3.53
CA VAL A 67 4.12 2.75 -2.33
C VAL A 67 5.45 3.16 -1.71
N GLY A 68 6.54 2.42 -1.97
CA GLY A 68 7.83 2.59 -1.30
C GLY A 68 7.98 1.70 -0.07
N LYS A 69 9.23 1.33 0.24
CA LYS A 69 9.53 0.40 1.35
C LYS A 69 9.12 0.98 2.72
N ASP A 70 9.46 2.24 2.98
CA ASP A 70 9.14 2.89 4.25
C ASP A 70 7.63 3.03 4.46
N ALA A 71 6.89 3.43 3.41
CA ALA A 71 5.44 3.50 3.43
C ALA A 71 4.81 2.13 3.73
N HIS A 72 5.28 1.06 3.07
CA HIS A 72 4.81 -0.29 3.31
C HIS A 72 5.05 -0.74 4.77
N GLU A 73 6.22 -0.47 5.34
CA GLU A 73 6.52 -0.80 6.74
C GLU A 73 5.65 -0.01 7.74
N ARG A 74 5.33 1.25 7.42
CA ARG A 74 4.42 2.09 8.23
C ARG A 74 2.97 1.60 8.14
N LEU A 75 2.51 1.23 6.95
CA LEU A 75 1.19 0.63 6.75
C LEU A 75 1.05 -0.67 7.56
N ILE A 76 2.03 -1.57 7.51
CA ILE A 76 2.03 -2.82 8.33
C ILE A 76 1.98 -2.49 9.83
N ARG A 77 2.63 -1.41 10.26
CA ARG A 77 2.57 -0.95 11.66
C ARG A 77 1.22 -0.34 12.05
N GLY A 78 0.33 -0.07 11.10
CA GLY A 78 -0.96 0.59 11.32
C GLY A 78 -0.86 2.12 11.37
N GLU A 79 0.27 2.68 10.92
CA GLU A 79 0.44 4.13 10.85
C GLU A 79 -0.27 4.71 9.62
N SER A 80 -0.72 5.95 9.75
CA SER A 80 -1.25 6.71 8.61
C SER A 80 -0.12 7.10 7.67
N VAL A 81 -0.30 6.81 6.38
CA VAL A 81 0.68 7.11 5.34
C VAL A 81 0.01 7.93 4.23
N ALA A 82 0.60 9.07 3.90
CA ALA A 82 0.22 9.83 2.72
C ALA A 82 0.85 9.20 1.47
N LEU A 83 0.02 8.83 0.51
CA LEU A 83 0.40 8.24 -0.76
C LEU A 83 -0.12 9.09 -1.91
N ARG A 84 0.49 8.96 -3.08
CA ARG A 84 0.03 9.63 -4.29
C ARG A 84 -0.67 8.62 -5.19
N ASP A 85 -1.89 8.94 -5.61
CA ASP A 85 -2.62 8.11 -6.58
C ASP A 85 -2.11 8.33 -8.01
N SER A 86 -2.67 7.57 -8.96
CA SER A 86 -2.34 7.67 -10.38
C SER A 86 -2.71 9.02 -11.01
N GLU A 87 -3.64 9.76 -10.39
CA GLU A 87 -4.07 11.10 -10.82
C GLU A 87 -3.22 12.21 -10.19
N GLY A 88 -2.25 11.85 -9.35
CA GLY A 88 -1.37 12.79 -8.67
C GLY A 88 -1.97 13.40 -7.41
N ARG A 89 -3.10 12.89 -6.90
CA ARG A 89 -3.73 13.33 -5.65
C ARG A 89 -3.09 12.65 -4.45
N GLU A 90 -2.99 13.38 -3.35
CA GLU A 90 -2.50 12.85 -2.08
C GLU A 90 -3.65 12.23 -1.29
N VAL A 91 -3.48 10.95 -0.92
CA VAL A 91 -4.45 10.13 -0.20
C VAL A 91 -3.78 9.63 1.07
N VAL A 92 -4.39 9.92 2.23
CA VAL A 92 -3.89 9.38 3.50
C VAL A 92 -4.59 8.08 3.80
N VAL A 93 -3.82 7.00 3.74
CA VAL A 93 -4.27 5.63 4.00
C VAL A 93 -3.87 5.21 5.41
N GLN A 94 -4.81 4.63 6.14
CA GLN A 94 -4.57 3.95 7.41
C GLN A 94 -5.23 2.58 7.38
N LEU A 95 -4.48 1.54 7.76
CA LEU A 95 -5.06 0.19 7.83
C LEU A 95 -5.91 0.03 9.10
N PRO A 96 -7.13 -0.51 8.99
CA PRO A 96 -7.92 -0.88 10.15
C PRO A 96 -7.23 -2.03 10.90
N GLY A 97 -7.42 -2.08 12.22
CA GLY A 97 -6.80 -3.10 13.08
C GLY A 97 -7.09 -4.54 12.64
N GLU A 98 -8.25 -4.79 12.01
CA GLU A 98 -8.68 -6.09 11.48
C GLU A 98 -7.82 -6.57 10.28
N LEU A 99 -7.30 -5.65 9.47
CA LEU A 99 -6.38 -5.97 8.38
C LEU A 99 -4.93 -6.10 8.86
N ARG A 100 -4.65 -5.72 10.11
CA ARG A 100 -3.36 -5.94 10.75
C ARG A 100 -3.28 -7.43 11.09
N SER A 101 -2.36 -8.15 10.45
CA SER A 101 -1.97 -9.48 10.94
C SER A 101 -1.44 -9.29 12.35
N ASP A 102 -2.24 -9.64 13.36
CA ASP A 102 -1.79 -9.65 14.75
C ASP A 102 -0.57 -10.57 14.81
N ARG A 103 0.60 -9.96 14.92
CA ARG A 103 1.87 -10.64 14.77
C ARG A 103 2.28 -11.16 16.15
N THR A 104 1.36 -11.85 16.82
CA THR A 104 1.70 -12.74 17.91
C THR A 104 2.32 -13.98 17.29
N LEU A 105 3.65 -13.95 17.22
CA LEU A 105 4.51 -15.13 17.09
C LEU A 105 4.22 -16.10 18.24
#